data_AF-A0A819KPM9-F1
#
_entry.id   AF-A0A819KPM9-F1
#
_cell.length_a   1.000
_cell.length_b   1.000
_cell.length_c   1.000
_cell.angle_alpha   90.00
_cell.angle_beta   90.00
_cell.angle_gamma   90.00
#
_symmetry.space_group_name_H-M   'P 1'
#
loop_
_entity.id
_entity.type
_entity.pdbx_description
1 polymer ?
#
loop_
_entity_poly.entity_id
_entity_poly.type
_entity_poly.pdbx_seq_one_letter_code
_entity_poly.pdbx_strand_id
1 'polypeptide(L)'
;MAMKTTHRAVCCQCKKTKGTLICDECSKDFCPKHMIEHVDDLCEQLNKTDDQFNQFKLQIEEQLVKPETHELMKEIDNWERESIEKIQKMANDIRQELSSCLISFIDDLNAKFRHLTEQFIQCRTEENIINSNIQFFNEELNLLKNTLHKPPFFKILYKSRIFIKRIRLTKNSKLFLKVKS
;
A
#
# COMPACT_ATOMS: atom_id res chain seq x y z
N MET A 1 54.95 44.62 -35.37
CA MET A 1 54.97 43.48 -36.31
C MET A 1 55.75 42.33 -35.68
N ALA A 2 55.09 41.22 -35.37
CA ALA A 2 55.74 39.95 -35.04
C ALA A 2 54.73 38.81 -35.26
N MET A 3 54.75 38.23 -36.47
CA MET A 3 54.07 36.97 -36.78
C MET A 3 54.85 35.82 -36.11
N LYS A 4 54.18 34.97 -35.33
CA LYS A 4 54.77 33.72 -34.83
C LYS A 4 53.93 32.53 -35.26
N THR A 5 54.57 31.73 -36.12
CA THR A 5 54.41 30.28 -36.36
C THR A 5 53.01 29.77 -36.73
N THR A 6 52.82 29.58 -38.03
CA THR A 6 51.71 28.88 -38.70
C THR A 6 51.75 27.36 -38.42
N HIS A 7 51.12 26.91 -37.33
CA HIS A 7 50.55 25.57 -37.32
C HIS A 7 49.35 25.59 -38.28
N ARG A 8 49.31 24.70 -39.27
CA ARG A 8 48.12 24.48 -40.11
C ARG A 8 47.02 23.85 -39.25
N ALA A 9 46.37 24.65 -38.42
CA ALA A 9 45.18 24.22 -37.70
C ALA A 9 44.14 23.78 -38.73
N VAL A 10 43.63 22.57 -38.53
CA VAL A 10 42.63 21.93 -39.39
C VAL A 10 41.33 21.87 -38.63
N CYS A 11 40.23 22.24 -39.28
CA CYS A 11 38.92 22.11 -38.68
C CYS A 11 38.69 20.68 -38.19
N CYS A 12 38.33 20.49 -36.93
CA CYS A 12 38.15 19.18 -36.31
C CYS A 12 37.06 18.35 -37.01
N GLN A 13 36.07 19.01 -37.62
CA GLN A 13 34.94 18.40 -38.33
C GLN A 13 35.25 18.07 -39.80
N CYS A 14 35.69 19.04 -40.62
CA CYS A 14 35.89 18.82 -42.06
C CYS A 14 37.34 18.63 -42.52
N LYS A 15 38.31 18.72 -41.60
CA LYS A 15 39.77 18.55 -41.82
C LYS A 15 40.40 19.49 -42.86
N LYS A 16 39.72 20.59 -43.24
CA LYS A 16 40.25 21.60 -44.18
C LYS A 16 41.06 22.67 -43.44
N THR A 17 42.17 23.11 -44.04
CA THR A 17 43.04 24.22 -43.57
C THR A 17 42.53 25.58 -44.03
N LYS A 18 41.27 25.93 -43.70
CA LYS A 18 40.74 27.29 -43.87
C LYS A 18 40.69 27.95 -42.50
N GLY A 19 41.04 29.23 -42.42
CA GLY A 19 41.23 29.99 -41.16
C GLY A 19 40.35 29.47 -40.02
N THR A 20 40.99 28.93 -38.98
CA THR A 20 40.33 28.22 -37.89
C THR A 20 40.12 29.14 -36.70
N LEU A 21 38.98 28.96 -36.03
CA LEU A 21 38.61 29.56 -34.76
C LEU A 21 38.69 28.48 -33.69
N ILE A 22 39.15 28.82 -32.49
CA ILE A 22 39.29 27.89 -31.38
C ILE A 22 38.12 28.13 -30.43
N CYS A 23 37.43 27.06 -30.02
CA CYS A 23 36.54 27.10 -28.86
C CYS A 23 37.37 26.76 -27.62
N ASP A 24 37.59 27.71 -26.72
CA ASP A 24 38.46 27.55 -25.55
C ASP A 24 37.98 26.44 -24.61
N GLU A 25 36.66 26.36 -24.39
CA GLU A 25 36.05 25.34 -23.52
C GLU A 25 36.13 23.93 -24.09
N CYS A 26 35.99 23.81 -25.42
CA CYS A 26 36.11 22.53 -26.10
C CYS A 26 37.56 22.17 -26.48
N SER A 27 38.48 23.13 -26.43
CA SER A 27 39.86 23.05 -26.93
C SER A 27 39.95 22.45 -28.34
N LYS A 28 39.04 22.86 -29.24
CA LYS A 28 38.91 22.36 -30.62
C LYS A 28 38.95 23.49 -31.64
N ASP A 29 39.62 23.23 -32.76
CA ASP A 29 39.69 24.13 -33.91
C ASP A 29 38.52 23.89 -34.88
N PHE A 30 37.76 24.92 -35.21
CA PHE A 30 36.66 24.87 -36.18
C PHE A 30 36.92 25.84 -37.34
N CYS A 31 36.50 25.50 -38.57
CA CYS A 31 36.38 26.55 -39.59
C CYS A 31 35.10 27.37 -39.33
N PRO A 32 34.93 28.57 -39.90
CA PRO A 32 33.83 29.47 -39.53
C PRO A 32 32.44 28.83 -39.65
N LYS A 33 32.23 27.99 -40.68
CA LYS A 33 30.97 27.24 -40.85
C LYS A 33 30.69 26.29 -39.68
N HIS A 34 31.65 25.44 -39.33
CA HIS A 34 31.46 24.45 -38.26
C HIS A 34 31.52 25.08 -36.87
N MET A 35 32.08 26.28 -36.74
CA MET A 35 31.98 27.06 -35.50
C MET A 35 30.54 27.56 -35.29
N ILE A 36 29.88 28.04 -36.35
CA ILE A 36 28.45 28.40 -36.30
C ILE A 36 27.61 27.17 -35.96
N GLU A 37 27.82 26.04 -36.65
CA GLU A 37 27.11 24.79 -36.35
C GLU A 37 27.35 24.32 -34.90
N HIS A 38 28.57 24.45 -34.38
CA HIS A 38 28.86 24.13 -32.99
C HIS A 38 28.10 25.01 -31.99
N VAL A 39 28.00 26.31 -32.27
CA VAL A 39 27.22 27.26 -31.45
C VAL A 39 25.73 26.95 -31.56
N ASP A 40 25.23 26.63 -32.75
CA ASP A 40 23.83 26.23 -32.96
C ASP A 40 23.49 24.95 -32.17
N ASP A 41 24.38 23.95 -32.18
CA ASP A 41 24.25 22.72 -31.38
C ASP A 41 24.20 23.01 -29.86
N LEU A 42 24.98 23.99 -29.39
CA LEU A 42 24.97 24.42 -27.99
C LEU A 42 23.66 25.16 -27.64
N CYS A 43 23.19 26.04 -28.52
CA CYS A 43 21.89 26.70 -28.37
C CYS A 43 20.75 25.69 -28.31
N GLU A 44 20.80 24.65 -29.16
CA GLU A 44 19.78 23.59 -29.16
C GLU A 44 19.80 22.77 -27.87
N GLN A 45 21.00 22.48 -27.33
CA GLN A 45 21.15 21.83 -26.02
C GLN A 45 20.64 22.71 -24.86
N LEU A 46 20.88 24.02 -24.91
CA LEU A 46 20.38 24.97 -23.92
C LEU A 46 18.85 25.04 -23.97
N ASN A 47 18.25 25.13 -25.16
CA ASN A 47 16.79 25.11 -25.31
C ASN A 47 16.16 23.83 -24.74
N LYS A 48 16.76 22.66 -24.98
CA LYS A 48 16.31 21.39 -24.37
C LYS A 48 16.42 21.42 -22.85
N THR A 49 17.44 22.08 -22.32
CA THR A 49 17.62 22.26 -20.86
C THR A 49 16.55 23.19 -20.31
N ASP A 50 16.26 24.31 -20.98
CA ASP A 50 15.19 25.24 -20.61
C ASP A 50 13.81 24.55 -20.59
N ASP A 51 13.54 23.69 -21.58
CA ASP A 51 12.32 22.88 -21.61
C ASP A 51 12.23 21.94 -20.38
N GLN A 52 13.34 21.30 -20.00
CA GLN A 52 13.38 20.46 -18.80
C GLN A 52 13.16 21.26 -17.51
N PHE A 53 13.74 22.46 -17.40
CA PHE A 53 13.50 23.36 -16.27
C PHE A 53 12.03 23.77 -16.17
N ASN A 54 11.41 24.12 -17.30
CA ASN A 54 10.00 24.49 -17.36
C ASN A 54 9.09 23.32 -16.99
N GLN A 55 9.37 22.11 -17.49
CA GLN A 55 8.63 20.90 -17.12
C GLN A 55 8.74 20.60 -15.63
N PHE A 56 9.94 20.69 -15.06
CA PHE A 56 10.13 20.45 -13.64
C PHE A 56 9.43 21.49 -12.77
N LYS A 57 9.45 22.77 -13.18
CA LYS A 57 8.69 23.83 -12.51
C LYS A 57 7.20 23.53 -12.49
N LEU A 58 6.63 23.11 -13.62
CA LEU A 58 5.22 22.71 -13.70
C LEU A 58 4.91 21.53 -12.79
N GLN A 59 5.79 20.54 -12.68
CA GLN A 59 5.63 19.41 -11.74
C GLN A 59 5.61 19.88 -10.28
N ILE A 60 6.49 20.82 -9.89
CA ILE A 60 6.49 21.40 -8.55
C ILE A 60 5.16 22.14 -8.30
N GLU A 61 4.73 22.98 -9.24
CA GLU A 61 3.48 23.73 -9.12
C GLU A 61 2.27 22.81 -9.02
N GLU A 62 2.22 21.73 -9.81
CA GLU A 62 1.15 20.73 -9.72
C GLU A 62 1.14 20.05 -8.35
N GLN A 63 2.29 19.66 -7.81
CA GLN A 63 2.39 19.03 -6.48
C GLN A 63 2.04 20.00 -5.34
N LEU A 64 2.25 21.31 -5.51
CA LEU A 64 1.80 22.32 -4.55
C LEU A 64 0.28 22.47 -4.53
N VAL A 65 -0.37 22.32 -5.69
CA VAL A 65 -1.84 22.38 -5.81
C VAL A 65 -2.49 21.07 -5.39
N LYS A 66 -1.86 19.94 -5.69
CA LYS A 66 -2.38 18.57 -5.48
C LYS A 66 -1.40 17.68 -4.70
N PRO A 67 -1.07 18.01 -3.45
CA PRO A 67 -0.13 17.22 -2.64
C PRO A 67 -0.60 15.78 -2.40
N GLU A 68 -1.91 15.52 -2.49
CA GLU A 68 -2.51 14.19 -2.40
C GLU A 68 -2.07 13.24 -3.52
N THR A 69 -1.61 13.77 -4.65
CA THR A 69 -1.12 12.95 -5.77
C THR A 69 0.30 12.45 -5.58
N HIS A 70 1.00 12.94 -4.55
CA HIS A 70 2.37 12.60 -4.28
C HIS A 70 2.53 11.10 -4.00
N GLU A 71 3.63 10.50 -4.46
CA GLU A 71 3.86 9.04 -4.32
C GLU A 71 3.82 8.55 -2.86
N LEU A 72 4.34 9.34 -1.92
CA LEU A 72 4.23 9.04 -0.48
C LEU A 72 2.78 8.99 0.04
N MET A 73 1.84 9.72 -0.57
CA MET A 73 0.42 9.59 -0.23
C MET A 73 -0.13 8.25 -0.71
N LYS A 74 0.23 7.81 -1.92
CA LYS A 74 -0.12 6.48 -2.43
C LYS A 74 0.43 5.34 -1.55
N GLU A 75 1.60 5.52 -0.94
CA GLU A 75 2.13 4.57 0.04
C GLU A 75 1.24 4.45 1.29
N ILE A 76 0.71 5.58 1.77
CA ILE A 76 -0.23 5.62 2.90
C ILE A 76 -1.53 4.93 2.51
N ASP A 77 -2.10 5.26 1.35
CA ASP A 77 -3.34 4.68 0.84
C ASP A 77 -3.23 3.15 0.68
N ASN A 78 -2.11 2.68 0.13
CA ASN A 78 -1.85 1.25 0.00
C ASN A 78 -1.72 0.57 1.36
N TRP A 79 -1.00 1.17 2.31
CA TRP A 79 -0.90 0.65 3.66
C TRP A 79 -2.27 0.57 4.35
N GLU A 80 -3.12 1.57 4.19
CA GLU A 80 -4.48 1.60 4.74
C GLU A 80 -5.32 0.46 4.15
N ARG A 81 -5.38 0.37 2.82
CA ARG A 81 -6.14 -0.66 2.10
C ARG A 81 -5.71 -2.07 2.52
N GLU A 82 -4.41 -2.36 2.49
CA GLU A 82 -3.90 -3.67 2.90
C GLU A 82 -4.21 -3.99 4.38
N SER A 83 -4.21 -2.97 5.24
CA SER A 83 -4.49 -3.14 6.66
C SER A 83 -5.96 -3.49 6.89
N ILE A 84 -6.87 -2.82 6.18
CA ILE A 84 -8.31 -3.11 6.21
C ILE A 84 -8.57 -4.54 5.69
N GLU A 85 -7.99 -4.91 4.55
CA GLU A 85 -8.13 -6.25 3.98
C GLU A 85 -7.69 -7.34 4.96
N LYS A 86 -6.57 -7.13 5.68
CA LYS A 86 -6.09 -8.06 6.71
C LYS A 86 -7.08 -8.21 7.87
N ILE A 87 -7.64 -7.11 8.36
CA ILE A 87 -8.67 -7.13 9.43
C ILE A 87 -9.90 -7.90 8.95
N GLN A 88 -10.41 -7.56 7.78
CA GLN A 88 -11.62 -8.17 7.24
C GLN A 88 -11.46 -9.66 7.01
N LYS A 89 -10.31 -10.09 6.46
CA LYS A 89 -10.00 -11.50 6.28
C LYS A 89 -9.99 -12.25 7.61
N MET A 90 -9.23 -11.77 8.59
CA MET A 90 -9.17 -12.39 9.92
C MET A 90 -10.55 -12.45 10.59
N ALA A 91 -11.34 -11.38 10.49
CA ALA A 91 -12.70 -11.37 11.04
C ALA A 91 -13.61 -12.39 10.36
N ASN A 92 -13.50 -12.56 9.04
CA ASN A 92 -14.26 -13.56 8.30
C ASN A 92 -13.83 -14.99 8.63
N ASP A 93 -12.52 -15.24 8.75
CA ASP A 93 -11.98 -16.55 9.15
C ASP A 93 -12.54 -16.96 10.52
N ILE A 94 -12.50 -16.06 11.51
CA ILE A 94 -13.05 -16.32 12.85
C ILE A 94 -14.58 -16.48 12.83
N ARG A 95 -15.31 -15.71 12.00
CA ARG A 95 -16.77 -15.88 11.84
C ARG A 95 -17.12 -17.24 11.24
N GLN A 96 -16.35 -17.72 10.28
CA GLN A 96 -16.55 -19.03 9.67
C GLN A 96 -16.27 -20.15 10.68
N GLU A 97 -15.15 -20.07 11.40
CA GLU A 97 -14.81 -21.01 12.48
C GLU A 97 -15.92 -21.06 13.54
N LEU A 98 -16.36 -19.90 14.03
CA LEU A 98 -17.44 -19.81 15.01
C LEU A 98 -18.75 -20.41 14.46
N SER A 99 -19.09 -20.12 13.20
CA SER A 99 -20.30 -20.65 12.56
C SER A 99 -20.28 -22.17 12.50
N SER A 100 -19.16 -22.77 12.09
CA SER A 100 -19.01 -24.23 12.05
C SER A 100 -19.14 -24.86 13.44
N CYS A 101 -18.52 -24.25 14.46
CA CYS A 101 -18.66 -24.71 15.84
C CYS A 101 -20.09 -24.57 16.36
N LEU A 102 -20.79 -23.48 16.05
CA LEU A 102 -22.17 -23.25 16.45
C LEU A 102 -23.14 -24.24 15.80
N ILE A 103 -22.95 -24.58 14.52
CA ILE A 103 -23.76 -25.59 13.83
C ILE A 103 -23.68 -26.93 14.57
N SER A 104 -22.46 -27.44 14.82
CA SER A 104 -22.26 -28.69 15.56
C SER A 104 -22.88 -28.64 16.96
N PHE A 105 -22.72 -27.52 17.68
CA PHE A 105 -23.29 -27.34 19.00
C PHE A 105 -24.83 -27.34 18.98
N ILE A 106 -25.45 -26.69 17.98
CA ILE A 106 -26.91 -26.67 17.81
C ILE A 106 -27.42 -28.07 17.46
N ASP A 107 -26.70 -28.82 16.64
CA ASP A 107 -27.06 -30.21 16.31
C ASP A 107 -27.05 -31.11 17.56
N ASP A 108 -26.04 -30.99 18.42
CA ASP A 108 -25.99 -31.70 19.70
C ASP A 108 -27.15 -31.30 20.63
N LEU A 109 -27.47 -30.00 20.67
CA LEU A 109 -28.59 -29.49 21.47
C LEU A 109 -29.93 -30.00 20.95
N ASN A 110 -30.11 -30.04 19.63
CA ASN A 110 -31.30 -30.60 18.98
C ASN A 110 -31.45 -32.09 19.25
N ALA A 111 -30.35 -32.86 19.27
CA ALA A 111 -30.39 -34.27 19.62
C ALA A 111 -30.86 -34.48 21.07
N LYS A 112 -30.37 -33.68 22.02
CA LYS A 112 -30.84 -33.70 23.43
C LYS A 112 -32.30 -33.31 23.55
N PHE A 113 -32.72 -32.28 22.83
CA PHE A 113 -34.12 -31.84 22.83
C PHE A 113 -35.07 -32.90 22.26
N ARG A 114 -34.65 -33.59 21.19
CA ARG A 114 -35.42 -34.71 20.62
C ARG A 114 -35.58 -35.85 21.64
N HIS A 115 -34.51 -36.24 22.32
CA HIS A 115 -34.57 -37.25 23.37
C HIS A 115 -35.49 -36.84 24.52
N LEU A 116 -35.41 -35.58 24.98
CA LEU A 116 -36.32 -35.05 26.01
C LEU A 116 -37.79 -35.07 25.53
N THR A 117 -38.03 -34.79 24.25
CA THR A 117 -39.35 -34.84 23.64
C THR A 117 -39.90 -36.26 23.60
N GLU A 118 -39.08 -37.24 23.23
CA GLU A 118 -39.46 -38.67 23.23
C GLU A 118 -39.83 -39.12 24.65
N GLN A 119 -39.02 -38.78 25.66
CA GLN A 119 -39.32 -39.06 27.07
C GLN A 119 -40.62 -38.38 27.54
N PHE A 120 -40.86 -37.13 27.12
CA PHE A 120 -42.07 -36.41 27.47
C PHE A 120 -43.32 -37.06 26.87
N ILE A 121 -43.26 -37.45 25.60
CA ILE A 121 -44.35 -38.16 24.92
C ILE A 121 -44.62 -39.50 25.61
N GLN A 122 -43.58 -40.28 25.90
CA GLN A 122 -43.72 -41.56 26.60
C GLN A 122 -44.38 -41.39 27.98
N CYS A 123 -43.90 -40.45 28.80
CA CYS A 123 -44.48 -40.13 30.10
C CYS A 123 -45.97 -39.76 30.02
N ARG A 124 -46.37 -39.04 28.96
CA ARG A 124 -47.76 -38.65 28.73
C ARG A 124 -48.62 -39.84 28.27
N THR A 125 -48.07 -40.73 27.47
CA THR A 125 -48.79 -41.87 26.88
C THR A 125 -49.00 -43.00 27.88
N GLU A 126 -48.06 -43.20 28.80
CA GLU A 126 -48.15 -44.17 29.88
C GLU A 126 -48.98 -43.68 31.08
N GLU A 127 -49.57 -42.47 31.00
CA GLU A 127 -50.31 -41.80 32.10
C GLU A 127 -49.51 -41.67 33.42
N ASN A 128 -48.18 -41.85 33.37
CA ASN A 128 -47.25 -41.74 34.48
C ASN A 128 -46.92 -40.27 34.83
N ILE A 129 -47.93 -39.41 34.87
CA ILE A 129 -47.76 -37.98 35.11
C ILE A 129 -47.74 -37.73 36.62
N ILE A 130 -46.54 -37.54 37.16
CA ILE A 130 -46.31 -37.14 38.55
C ILE A 130 -45.53 -35.82 38.62
N ASN A 131 -45.65 -35.11 39.74
CA ASN A 131 -45.08 -33.77 39.91
C ASN A 131 -43.55 -33.76 39.69
N SER A 132 -42.84 -34.82 40.08
CA SER A 132 -41.40 -34.96 39.85
C SER A 132 -41.04 -34.97 38.36
N ASN A 133 -41.87 -35.58 37.51
CA ASN A 133 -41.63 -35.63 36.07
C ASN A 133 -41.81 -34.24 35.45
N ILE A 134 -42.84 -33.50 35.86
CA ILE A 134 -43.07 -32.12 35.42
C ILE A 134 -41.90 -31.21 35.83
N GLN A 135 -41.41 -31.35 37.07
CA GLN A 135 -40.26 -30.58 37.55
C GLN A 135 -39.01 -30.90 36.74
N PHE A 136 -38.70 -32.18 36.53
CA PHE A 136 -37.57 -32.63 35.69
C PHE A 136 -37.61 -32.02 34.28
N PHE A 137 -38.75 -32.11 33.59
CA PHE A 137 -38.88 -31.55 32.24
C PHE A 137 -38.68 -30.04 32.21
N ASN A 138 -39.20 -29.31 33.20
CA ASN A 138 -39.01 -27.87 33.29
C ASN A 138 -37.54 -27.49 33.55
N GLU A 139 -36.86 -28.23 34.41
CA GLU A 139 -35.44 -28.02 34.71
C GLU A 139 -34.57 -28.28 33.47
N GLU A 140 -34.73 -29.41 32.80
CA GLU A 140 -34.00 -29.75 31.58
C GLU A 140 -34.28 -28.76 30.43
N LEU A 141 -35.54 -28.36 30.27
CA LEU A 141 -35.92 -27.39 29.24
C LEU A 141 -35.33 -26.00 29.51
N ASN A 142 -35.24 -25.59 30.77
CA ASN A 142 -34.54 -24.36 31.16
C ASN A 142 -33.03 -24.46 30.94
N LEU A 143 -32.42 -25.62 31.25
CA LEU A 143 -31.00 -25.87 30.97
C LEU A 143 -30.69 -25.78 29.47
N LEU A 144 -31.51 -26.40 28.61
CA LEU A 144 -31.35 -26.33 27.16
C LEU A 144 -31.49 -24.89 26.64
N LYS A 145 -32.50 -24.14 27.12
CA LYS A 145 -32.68 -22.72 26.77
C LYS A 145 -31.47 -21.87 27.15
N ASN A 146 -30.98 -22.02 28.38
CA ASN A 146 -29.82 -21.26 28.86
C ASN A 146 -28.56 -21.60 28.07
N THR A 147 -28.38 -22.88 27.75
CA THR A 147 -27.23 -23.38 26.98
C THR A 147 -27.23 -22.82 25.56
N LEU A 148 -28.39 -22.75 24.90
CA LEU A 148 -28.53 -22.17 23.56
C LEU A 148 -28.10 -20.68 23.52
N HIS A 149 -28.54 -19.89 24.50
CA HIS A 149 -28.24 -18.45 24.54
C HIS A 149 -26.81 -18.14 24.97
N LYS A 150 -26.22 -18.99 25.81
CA LYS A 150 -24.86 -18.81 26.32
C LYS A 150 -24.10 -20.12 26.27
N PRO A 151 -23.54 -20.47 25.08
CA PRO A 151 -22.75 -21.68 24.95
C PRO A 151 -21.52 -21.57 25.87
N PRO A 152 -21.32 -22.49 26.81
CA PRO A 152 -20.25 -22.35 27.81
C PRO A 152 -18.84 -22.58 27.24
N PHE A 153 -18.74 -23.12 26.01
CA PHE A 153 -17.49 -23.56 25.41
C PHE A 153 -16.81 -22.53 24.51
N PHE A 154 -17.50 -21.47 24.08
CA PHE A 154 -16.94 -20.49 23.15
C PHE A 154 -16.56 -19.20 23.88
N LYS A 155 -15.31 -18.76 23.70
CA LYS A 155 -14.81 -17.47 24.19
C LYS A 155 -13.95 -16.82 23.13
N ILE A 156 -14.22 -15.54 22.87
CA ILE A 156 -13.36 -14.72 22.00
C ILE A 156 -12.19 -14.22 22.86
N LEU A 157 -10.96 -14.52 22.42
CA LEU A 157 -9.73 -14.09 23.08
C LEU A 157 -8.98 -13.10 22.19
N TYR A 158 -8.54 -11.99 22.79
CA TYR A 158 -7.77 -10.96 22.10
C TYR A 158 -6.27 -11.18 22.39
N LYS A 159 -5.46 -11.30 21.34
CA LYS A 159 -4.00 -11.39 21.47
C LYS A 159 -3.37 -10.00 21.35
N SER A 160 -2.38 -9.72 22.20
CA SER A 160 -1.71 -8.42 22.30
C SER A 160 -0.59 -8.17 21.28
N ARG A 161 -0.28 -9.15 20.42
CA ARG A 161 0.75 -8.96 19.38
C ARG A 161 0.28 -7.98 18.31
N ILE A 162 1.20 -7.18 17.78
CA ILE A 162 0.92 -6.19 16.72
C ILE A 162 0.43 -6.93 15.47
N PHE A 163 -0.86 -6.78 15.17
CA PHE A 163 -1.50 -7.38 13.99
C PHE A 163 -1.27 -6.54 12.73
N ILE A 164 -1.23 -5.21 12.86
CA ILE A 164 -1.04 -4.26 11.76
C ILE A 164 0.20 -3.43 12.03
N LYS A 165 1.13 -3.41 11.06
CA LYS A 165 2.34 -2.57 11.14
C LYS A 165 1.93 -1.10 11.18
N ARG A 166 2.55 -0.30 12.05
CA ARG A 166 2.29 1.14 12.11
C ARG A 166 3.21 1.90 11.14
N ILE A 167 2.63 2.74 10.26
CA ILE A 167 3.39 3.68 9.43
C ILE A 167 3.83 4.90 10.26
N ARG A 168 5.00 5.49 9.93
CA ARG A 168 5.54 6.69 10.58
C ARG A 168 6.22 7.57 9.54
N LEU A 169 5.91 8.86 9.56
CA LEU A 169 6.63 9.86 8.78
C LEU A 169 7.91 10.27 9.52
N THR A 170 9.04 10.33 8.81
CA THR A 170 10.30 10.86 9.35
C THR A 170 10.86 11.90 8.38
N LYS A 171 11.34 13.03 8.91
CA LYS A 171 11.90 14.13 8.12
C LYS A 171 13.42 14.14 8.26
N ASN A 172 14.14 13.95 7.17
CA ASN A 172 15.59 14.11 7.14
C ASN A 172 15.94 15.57 6.83
N SER A 173 16.60 16.25 7.76
CA SER A 173 16.87 17.70 7.72
C SER A 173 18.09 18.14 6.87
N LYS A 174 18.72 17.26 6.09
CA LYS A 174 20.03 17.53 5.44
C LYS A 174 20.00 18.01 3.98
N LEU A 175 18.84 18.22 3.36
CA LEU A 175 18.77 18.54 1.92
C LEU A 175 18.68 20.05 1.65
N PHE A 176 19.78 20.78 1.85
CA PHE A 176 20.06 22.01 1.11
C PHE A 176 21.57 22.08 0.83
N LEU A 177 21.98 21.60 -0.34
CA LEU A 177 23.35 21.76 -0.82
C LEU A 177 23.57 23.24 -1.13
N LYS A 178 24.65 23.80 -0.58
CA LYS A 178 25.12 25.16 -0.86
C LYS A 178 25.27 25.32 -2.38
N VAL A 179 24.46 26.19 -2.97
CA VAL A 179 24.78 26.78 -4.27
C VAL A 179 26.04 27.60 -4.04
N LYS A 180 27.17 27.19 -4.62
CA LYS A 180 28.38 28.02 -4.62
C LYS A 180 28.10 29.21 -5.53
N SER A 181 27.98 30.40 -4.94
CA SER A 181 28.06 31.70 -5.62
C SER A 181 29.47 31.95 -6.12
#